data_AF-A0A2V1CXV3-F1
#
_entry.id   AF-A0A2V1CXV3-F1
#
_cell.length_a   1.000
_cell.length_b   1.000
_cell.length_c   1.000
_cell.angle_alpha   90.00
_cell.angle_beta   90.00
_cell.angle_gamma   90.00
#
_symmetry.space_group_name_H-M   'P 1'
#
loop_
_entity.id
_entity.type
_entity.pdbx_description
1 polymer ?
#
loop_
_entity_poly.entity_id
_entity_poly.type
_entity_poly.pdbx_seq_one_letter_code
_entity_poly.pdbx_strand_id
1 'polypeptide(L)'
;MCTNTSRTQPLSMLHKLDSNGSPILYGQASQQRTLMQEQFSPHCPPAPRQQTLHIISYDHTTTPTAPLLLQYDLQSKIHQSHHIRLTASTSLSESTMLSLCKDPYYASQLLTAEKEIRSAMERLPKAMKIHTRCSSNSSGEVIAGWLDGLEDDGADGESDDFSVEDEPLPLQGYLESCKRPYFGGGEANMLVLRVGCSCANGCYKRIAFAAELARKQWPEGWTVRIEHRNATPRQENPVPILLPCTFSDTNNCLGSELRIGQSNIAQQTRSKFQETDTGFYVLEGDVMMHDCGMALPVDYIPIYTRLSVGGFFLVGGHGSSTEVPTAFGHLVTRVTYIDGNGEIREEDKPTDWIGSMGMLGVVTEMNIIAVPDYKLNTTTSKESDRDLDTRLSTLLAQTAFSRIMW
;
A
#
# COMPACT_ATOMS: atom_id res chain seq x y z
N MET A 1 -6.05 58.35 -56.63
CA MET A 1 -5.64 56.94 -56.44
C MET A 1 -4.25 56.79 -56.98
N CYS A 2 -3.32 56.27 -56.19
CA CYS A 2 -1.89 56.29 -56.49
C CYS A 2 -1.44 54.96 -57.10
N THR A 3 -0.60 55.01 -58.12
CA THR A 3 0.24 53.88 -58.56
C THR A 3 1.68 54.38 -58.69
N ASN A 4 2.59 53.77 -57.93
CA ASN A 4 4.02 54.04 -58.07
C ASN A 4 4.78 52.77 -57.67
N THR A 5 5.28 52.04 -58.66
CA THR A 5 5.99 50.76 -58.50
C THR A 5 7.46 50.96 -58.84
N SER A 6 8.26 51.35 -57.86
CA SER A 6 9.72 51.39 -57.99
C SER A 6 10.32 50.00 -57.73
N ARG A 7 11.31 49.66 -58.56
CA ARG A 7 11.98 48.35 -58.63
C ARG A 7 13.46 48.58 -58.36
N THR A 8 13.99 48.04 -57.27
CA THR A 8 15.41 48.15 -56.90
C THR A 8 16.06 46.78 -56.71
N GLN A 9 17.34 46.69 -57.08
CA GLN A 9 18.11 45.45 -57.19
C GLN A 9 18.71 45.01 -55.84
N PRO A 10 19.07 43.73 -55.67
CA PRO A 10 19.71 43.24 -54.46
C PRO A 10 21.17 43.70 -54.34
N LEU A 11 21.54 44.16 -53.15
CA LEU A 11 22.92 44.49 -52.77
C LEU A 11 23.73 43.21 -52.49
N SER A 12 24.88 43.07 -53.13
CA SER A 12 25.88 42.05 -52.81
C SER A 12 26.70 42.46 -51.57
N MET A 13 26.63 41.67 -50.50
CA MET A 13 27.49 41.89 -49.32
C MET A 13 28.82 41.13 -49.46
N LEU A 14 29.91 41.91 -49.48
CA LEU A 14 31.30 41.44 -49.43
C LEU A 14 31.74 41.29 -47.97
N HIS A 15 31.88 40.05 -47.50
CA HIS A 15 32.47 39.78 -46.18
C HIS A 15 34.01 39.86 -46.26
N LYS A 16 34.63 40.67 -45.39
CA LYS A 16 36.06 40.57 -45.09
C LYS A 16 36.27 39.68 -43.87
N LEU A 17 37.12 38.67 -44.02
CA LEU A 17 37.60 37.82 -42.92
C LEU A 17 38.89 38.42 -42.34
N ASP A 18 39.22 38.07 -41.10
CA ASP A 18 40.55 38.32 -40.55
C ASP A 18 41.59 37.32 -41.10
N SER A 19 42.86 37.46 -40.68
CA SER A 19 43.95 36.58 -41.09
C SER A 19 43.84 35.14 -40.56
N ASN A 20 42.84 34.82 -39.73
CA ASN A 20 42.53 33.49 -39.22
C ASN A 20 41.16 32.98 -39.70
N GLY A 21 40.54 33.63 -40.70
CA GLY A 21 39.30 33.18 -41.33
C GLY A 21 38.03 33.38 -40.50
N SER A 22 38.06 34.20 -39.44
CA SER A 22 36.90 34.44 -38.58
C SER A 22 36.13 35.72 -38.98
N PRO A 23 34.79 35.74 -38.86
CA PRO A 23 33.99 36.92 -39.16
C PRO A 23 34.09 37.97 -38.04
N ILE A 24 34.62 39.15 -38.36
CA ILE A 24 34.81 40.24 -37.40
C ILE A 24 33.47 40.95 -37.13
N LEU A 25 32.90 40.74 -35.94
CA LEU A 25 31.74 41.49 -35.46
C LEU A 25 32.18 42.84 -34.85
N TYR A 26 31.91 43.93 -35.57
CA TYR A 26 32.19 45.31 -35.12
C TYR A 26 30.91 46.06 -34.72
N GLY A 27 30.85 46.50 -33.46
CA GLY A 27 29.92 47.53 -32.96
C GLY A 27 28.61 46.99 -32.36
N GLN A 28 27.97 47.68 -31.40
CA GLN A 28 28.28 49.01 -30.85
C GLN A 28 28.07 49.09 -29.33
N ALA A 29 29.06 49.65 -28.63
CA ALA A 29 28.90 50.14 -27.26
C ALA A 29 28.39 51.60 -27.29
N SER A 30 27.07 51.79 -27.37
CA SER A 30 26.45 53.13 -27.30
C SER A 30 24.96 53.10 -26.91
N GLN A 31 24.61 52.39 -25.84
CA GLN A 31 23.29 52.48 -25.18
C GLN A 31 23.41 52.48 -23.65
N GLN A 32 24.14 53.46 -23.09
CA GLN A 32 24.16 53.76 -21.65
C GLN A 32 23.78 55.22 -21.40
N ARG A 33 22.55 55.64 -21.75
CA ARG A 33 21.94 56.90 -21.27
C ARG A 33 20.43 57.10 -21.51
N THR A 34 19.63 56.03 -21.63
CA THR A 34 18.16 56.17 -21.82
C THR A 34 17.32 55.08 -21.13
N LEU A 35 17.72 54.61 -19.95
CA LEU A 35 16.95 53.65 -19.13
C LEU A 35 16.99 53.99 -17.62
N MET A 36 16.58 55.21 -17.28
CA MET A 36 16.30 55.62 -15.89
C MET A 36 14.99 56.40 -15.76
N GLN A 37 13.98 56.03 -16.57
CA GLN A 37 12.66 56.68 -16.52
C GLN A 37 11.48 55.70 -16.74
N GLU A 38 11.65 54.42 -16.39
CA GLU A 38 10.53 53.54 -16.01
C GLU A 38 10.38 53.57 -14.49
N GLN A 39 9.91 54.70 -13.97
CA GLN A 39 9.54 54.85 -12.56
C GLN A 39 8.01 54.80 -12.43
N PHE A 40 7.56 53.91 -11.55
CA PHE A 40 6.17 53.77 -11.09
C PHE A 40 5.13 53.27 -12.12
N SER A 41 5.31 52.02 -12.58
CA SER A 41 4.12 51.14 -12.69
C SER A 41 3.48 51.05 -11.29
N PRO A 42 2.15 51.25 -11.14
CA PRO A 42 1.50 51.15 -9.84
C PRO A 42 1.74 49.75 -9.27
N HIS A 43 2.25 49.66 -8.04
CA HIS A 43 2.54 48.39 -7.40
C HIS A 43 1.28 47.51 -7.37
N CYS A 44 1.26 46.48 -8.23
CA CYS A 44 0.28 45.43 -8.12
C CYS A 44 0.46 44.79 -6.73
N PRO A 45 -0.57 44.77 -5.86
CA PRO A 45 -0.42 44.22 -4.52
C PRO A 45 0.07 42.77 -4.65
N PRO A 46 1.06 42.34 -3.82
CA PRO A 46 1.61 40.99 -3.92
C PRO A 46 0.46 39.99 -3.77
N ALA A 47 0.38 39.04 -4.71
CA ALA A 47 -0.70 38.05 -4.73
C ALA A 47 -0.84 37.38 -3.35
N PRO A 48 -2.08 37.14 -2.87
CA PRO A 48 -2.31 36.56 -1.55
C PRO A 48 -1.57 35.24 -1.43
N ARG A 49 -0.82 35.07 -0.33
CA ARG A 49 0.00 33.86 -0.10
C ARG A 49 -0.91 32.64 0.02
N GLN A 50 -0.94 31.85 -1.04
CA GLN A 50 -1.72 30.64 -1.15
C GLN A 50 -1.18 29.58 -0.19
N GLN A 51 -2.04 29.01 0.64
CA GLN A 51 -1.68 27.96 1.60
C GLN A 51 -1.89 26.60 0.92
N THR A 52 -1.16 25.55 1.30
CA THR A 52 -1.22 24.25 0.63
C THR A 52 -1.47 23.11 1.61
N LEU A 53 -2.54 22.37 1.39
CA LEU A 53 -2.80 21.07 2.02
C LEU A 53 -2.20 19.99 1.11
N HIS A 54 -1.14 19.33 1.56
CA HIS A 54 -0.45 18.29 0.80
C HIS A 54 -0.74 16.91 1.39
N ILE A 55 -1.57 16.13 0.68
CA ILE A 55 -2.00 14.80 1.10
C ILE A 55 -1.14 13.77 0.36
N ILE A 56 -0.42 12.94 1.12
CA ILE A 56 0.56 11.98 0.59
C ILE A 56 0.10 10.57 0.97
N SER A 57 -0.25 9.74 -0.01
CA SER A 57 -0.47 8.31 0.23
C SER A 57 0.81 7.52 -0.04
N TYR A 58 1.28 6.72 0.91
CA TYR A 58 2.54 5.96 0.82
C TYR A 58 2.40 4.58 1.49
N ASP A 59 3.25 3.62 1.14
CA ASP A 59 3.28 2.33 1.86
C ASP A 59 3.93 2.47 3.23
N HIS A 60 3.66 1.50 4.10
CA HIS A 60 4.24 1.44 5.44
C HIS A 60 5.79 1.30 5.44
N THR A 61 6.41 1.01 4.29
CA THR A 61 7.85 0.79 4.15
C THR A 61 8.63 2.03 3.68
N THR A 62 8.01 3.01 3.02
CA THR A 62 8.70 4.24 2.57
C THR A 62 8.40 5.46 3.43
N THR A 63 9.38 5.88 4.23
CA THR A 63 9.28 7.12 5.00
C THR A 63 9.14 8.33 4.05
N PRO A 64 8.15 9.22 4.25
CA PRO A 64 8.03 10.46 3.49
C PRO A 64 9.30 11.32 3.62
N THR A 65 9.75 11.91 2.50
CA THR A 65 11.02 12.68 2.43
C THR A 65 11.00 13.95 3.28
N ALA A 66 9.80 14.46 3.59
CA ALA A 66 9.60 15.62 4.43
C ALA A 66 8.66 15.25 5.59
N PRO A 67 8.84 15.83 6.79
CA PRO A 67 8.02 15.50 7.95
C PRO A 67 6.54 15.79 7.67
N LEU A 68 5.71 14.85 8.07
CA LEU A 68 4.26 15.00 8.14
C LEU A 68 3.91 15.82 9.39
N LEU A 69 2.70 16.41 9.42
CA LEU A 69 2.13 16.97 10.65
C LEU A 69 0.97 16.11 11.16
N LEU A 70 0.26 15.43 10.26
CA LEU A 70 -0.79 14.45 10.57
C LEU A 70 -0.50 13.16 9.82
N GLN A 71 -0.75 12.01 10.44
CA GLN A 71 -0.51 10.70 9.85
C GLN A 71 -1.64 9.72 10.22
N TYR A 72 -2.27 9.14 9.21
CA TYR A 72 -3.36 8.18 9.35
C TYR A 72 -2.90 6.82 8.85
N ASP A 73 -2.92 5.82 9.73
CA ASP A 73 -2.69 4.44 9.34
C ASP A 73 -4.01 3.70 9.15
N LEU A 74 -4.22 3.19 7.94
CA LEU A 74 -5.46 2.58 7.47
C LEU A 74 -5.41 1.04 7.58
N GLN A 75 -4.67 0.54 8.57
CA GLN A 75 -4.66 -0.87 8.98
C GLN A 75 -5.99 -1.25 9.65
N SER A 76 -7.08 -1.29 8.89
CA SER A 76 -8.32 -1.89 9.41
C SER A 76 -8.13 -3.40 9.58
N LYS A 77 -8.59 -3.93 10.73
CA LYS A 77 -8.62 -5.37 11.02
C LYS A 77 -9.52 -6.17 10.06
N ILE A 78 -10.27 -5.49 9.21
CA ILE A 78 -11.21 -6.07 8.25
C ILE A 78 -10.49 -6.25 6.91
N HIS A 79 -10.11 -7.50 6.64
CA HIS A 79 -9.71 -7.92 5.30
C HIS A 79 -10.88 -7.70 4.34
N GLN A 80 -10.61 -7.02 3.23
CA GLN A 80 -11.57 -6.80 2.14
C GLN A 80 -11.22 -7.73 0.98
N SER A 81 -12.24 -8.25 0.32
CA SER A 81 -12.11 -9.32 -0.67
C SER A 81 -11.16 -8.98 -1.83
N HIS A 82 -10.40 -9.99 -2.25
CA HIS A 82 -9.33 -9.87 -3.24
C HIS A 82 -9.77 -9.20 -4.56
N HIS A 83 -11.01 -9.40 -5.01
CA HIS A 83 -11.56 -8.77 -6.21
C HIS A 83 -11.52 -7.23 -6.17
N ILE A 84 -11.64 -6.61 -4.99
CA ILE A 84 -11.54 -5.14 -4.84
C ILE A 84 -10.08 -4.67 -4.97
N ARG A 85 -9.12 -5.52 -4.62
CA ARG A 85 -7.69 -5.18 -4.59
C ARG A 85 -7.08 -5.15 -6.00
N LEU A 86 -7.45 -6.09 -6.87
CA LEU A 86 -6.92 -6.21 -8.23
C LEU A 86 -7.39 -5.08 -9.16
N THR A 87 -8.69 -4.74 -9.15
CA THR A 87 -9.27 -3.76 -10.09
C THR A 87 -8.89 -2.31 -9.81
N ALA A 88 -8.21 -2.03 -8.70
CA ALA A 88 -7.96 -0.68 -8.19
C ALA A 88 -6.51 -0.18 -8.44
N SER A 89 -5.76 -0.80 -9.34
CA SER A 89 -4.31 -0.61 -9.49
C SER A 89 -3.85 0.75 -10.04
N THR A 90 -4.70 1.51 -10.76
CA THR A 90 -4.39 2.89 -11.20
C THR A 90 -5.59 3.84 -11.22
N SER A 91 -6.78 3.36 -11.58
CA SER A 91 -8.02 4.13 -11.49
C SER A 91 -8.94 3.52 -10.43
N LEU A 92 -9.09 4.21 -9.30
CA LEU A 92 -10.12 3.85 -8.33
C LEU A 92 -11.50 4.02 -8.97
N SER A 93 -12.16 2.90 -9.24
CA SER A 93 -13.53 2.93 -9.72
C SER A 93 -14.42 3.59 -8.66
N GLU A 94 -15.43 4.34 -9.11
CA GLU A 94 -16.41 4.97 -8.21
C GLU A 94 -17.10 3.92 -7.33
N SER A 95 -17.34 2.73 -7.88
CA SER A 95 -17.83 1.55 -7.15
C SER A 95 -16.90 1.12 -6.01
N THR A 96 -15.58 1.08 -6.23
CA THR A 96 -14.57 0.76 -5.20
C THR A 96 -14.65 1.76 -4.05
N MET A 97 -14.70 3.05 -4.34
CA MET A 97 -14.79 4.10 -3.31
C MET A 97 -16.13 4.03 -2.56
N LEU A 98 -17.25 3.84 -3.28
CA LEU A 98 -18.57 3.62 -2.67
C LEU A 98 -18.60 2.37 -1.78
N SER A 99 -17.84 1.32 -2.10
CA SER A 99 -17.70 0.14 -1.24
C SER A 99 -16.84 0.41 -0.01
N LEU A 100 -15.78 1.22 -0.12
CA LEU A 100 -14.95 1.64 1.01
C LEU A 100 -15.73 2.54 1.97
N CYS A 101 -16.48 3.50 1.47
CA CYS A 101 -17.29 4.41 2.30
C CYS A 101 -18.50 3.72 2.98
N LYS A 102 -18.79 2.46 2.66
CA LYS A 102 -19.75 1.61 3.39
C LYS A 102 -19.13 0.85 4.57
N ASP A 103 -17.81 0.74 4.64
CA ASP A 103 -17.11 0.20 5.81
C ASP A 103 -17.16 1.27 6.93
N PRO A 104 -17.86 1.02 8.05
CA PRO A 104 -18.07 2.03 9.08
C PRO A 104 -16.76 2.45 9.75
N TYR A 105 -15.75 1.59 9.80
CA TYR A 105 -14.44 1.94 10.34
C TYR A 105 -13.70 2.90 9.39
N TYR A 106 -13.72 2.62 8.09
CA TYR A 106 -13.12 3.50 7.09
C TYR A 106 -13.83 4.87 7.03
N ALA A 107 -15.16 4.88 7.09
CA ALA A 107 -15.96 6.11 7.14
C ALA A 107 -15.67 6.94 8.40
N SER A 108 -15.56 6.29 9.57
CA SER A 108 -15.17 6.95 10.83
C SER A 108 -13.78 7.58 10.73
N GLN A 109 -12.77 6.83 10.28
CA GLN A 109 -11.41 7.36 10.09
C GLN A 109 -11.38 8.57 9.14
N LEU A 110 -12.21 8.58 8.09
CA LEU A 110 -12.28 9.70 7.13
C LEU A 110 -12.88 10.96 7.77
N LEU A 111 -13.88 10.81 8.65
CA LEU A 111 -14.49 11.91 9.40
C LEU A 111 -13.54 12.48 10.46
N THR A 112 -12.85 11.61 11.21
CA THR A 112 -11.83 12.00 12.19
C THR A 112 -10.70 12.78 11.51
N ALA A 113 -10.15 12.25 10.41
CA ALA A 113 -9.13 12.94 9.62
C ALA A 113 -9.62 14.29 9.07
N GLU A 114 -10.86 14.39 8.59
CA GLU A 114 -11.40 15.67 8.13
C GLU A 114 -11.46 16.72 9.26
N LYS A 115 -11.93 16.33 10.46
CA LYS A 115 -11.99 17.22 11.64
C LYS A 115 -10.60 17.71 12.03
N GLU A 116 -9.64 16.80 12.21
CA GLU A 116 -8.27 17.11 12.60
C GLU A 116 -7.55 17.99 11.59
N ILE A 117 -7.68 17.70 10.29
CA ILE A 117 -7.08 18.50 9.22
C ILE A 117 -7.64 19.93 9.26
N ARG A 118 -8.97 20.12 9.43
CA ARG A 118 -9.56 21.46 9.58
C ARG A 118 -8.98 22.20 10.79
N SER A 119 -8.92 21.56 11.96
CA SER A 119 -8.32 22.17 13.15
C SER A 119 -6.84 22.54 12.94
N ALA A 120 -6.05 21.68 12.28
CA ALA A 120 -4.66 21.99 11.94
C ALA A 120 -4.53 23.17 10.96
N MET A 121 -5.43 23.27 9.97
CA MET A 121 -5.47 24.40 9.01
C MET A 121 -5.82 25.73 9.68
N GLU A 122 -6.59 25.73 10.76
CA GLU A 122 -6.89 26.93 11.55
C GLU A 122 -5.77 27.32 12.52
N ARG A 123 -5.08 26.34 13.11
CA ARG A 123 -3.97 26.56 14.05
C ARG A 123 -2.69 27.01 13.35
N LEU A 124 -2.33 26.38 12.21
CA LEU A 124 -1.03 26.60 11.55
C LEU A 124 -0.76 28.09 11.19
N PRO A 125 -1.71 28.86 10.63
CA PRO A 125 -1.50 30.29 10.35
C PRO A 125 -1.38 31.15 11.61
N LYS A 126 -2.04 30.75 12.71
CA LYS A 126 -1.93 31.44 14.02
C LYS A 126 -0.52 31.23 14.59
N ALA A 127 -0.06 29.98 14.67
CA ALA A 127 1.28 29.63 15.15
C ALA A 127 2.38 30.36 14.33
N MET A 128 2.25 30.39 13.01
CA MET A 128 3.21 31.05 12.11
C MET A 128 3.24 32.57 12.28
N LYS A 129 2.08 33.23 12.49
CA LYS A 129 2.03 34.67 12.82
C LYS A 129 2.75 35.02 14.12
N ILE A 130 2.75 34.11 15.09
CA ILE A 130 3.44 34.34 16.37
C ILE A 130 4.93 34.07 16.21
N HIS A 131 5.32 32.97 15.54
CA HIS A 131 6.72 32.67 15.24
C HIS A 131 7.41 33.83 14.49
N THR A 132 6.76 34.43 13.49
CA THR A 132 7.34 35.59 12.75
C THR A 132 7.48 36.86 13.60
N ARG A 133 6.75 36.99 14.72
CA ARG A 133 6.92 38.08 15.68
C ARG A 133 8.08 37.82 16.66
N CYS A 134 8.25 36.58 17.12
CA CYS A 134 9.27 36.18 18.10
C CYS A 134 10.66 35.98 17.48
N SER A 135 10.73 35.63 16.18
CA SER A 135 11.99 35.35 15.46
C SER A 135 12.91 36.56 15.24
N SER A 136 12.60 37.73 15.80
CA SER A 136 13.49 38.90 15.79
C SER A 136 14.68 38.75 16.75
N ASN A 137 14.58 37.91 17.81
CA ASN A 137 15.64 37.75 18.83
C ASN A 137 15.76 36.33 19.46
N SER A 138 14.93 35.34 19.09
CA SER A 138 14.91 34.02 19.77
C SER A 138 14.95 32.83 18.81
N SER A 139 15.66 31.77 19.20
CA SER A 139 16.04 30.64 18.34
C SER A 139 15.07 29.46 18.38
N GLY A 140 14.20 29.36 17.37
CA GLY A 140 13.89 28.13 16.62
C GLY A 140 13.22 26.90 17.28
N GLU A 141 13.18 26.73 18.60
CA GLU A 141 12.70 25.48 19.25
C GLU A 141 11.19 25.47 19.57
N VAL A 142 10.48 26.56 19.29
CA VAL A 142 9.16 26.85 19.89
C VAL A 142 7.97 26.15 19.18
N ILE A 143 8.15 25.59 17.97
CA ILE A 143 7.01 25.12 17.16
C ILE A 143 6.42 23.78 17.65
N ALA A 144 7.22 22.88 18.22
CA ALA A 144 6.78 21.50 18.51
C ALA A 144 5.78 21.40 19.68
N GLY A 145 5.99 22.15 20.76
CA GLY A 145 5.13 22.11 21.96
C GLY A 145 3.82 22.89 21.84
N TRP A 146 3.51 23.49 20.69
CA TRP A 146 2.40 24.43 20.52
C TRP A 146 1.14 23.82 19.90
N LEU A 147 1.18 22.56 19.45
CA LEU A 147 -0.01 21.86 18.97
C LEU A 147 -0.84 21.25 20.12
N ASP A 148 -0.17 20.82 21.19
CA ASP A 148 -0.79 20.22 22.39
C ASP A 148 -1.27 21.27 23.40
N GLY A 149 -0.62 22.44 23.47
CA GLY A 149 -0.90 23.48 24.48
C GLY A 149 -2.02 24.47 24.13
N LEU A 150 -3.04 24.07 23.37
CA LEU A 150 -4.17 24.92 22.95
C LEU A 150 -5.54 24.25 23.21
N GLU A 151 -5.62 23.43 24.25
CA GLU A 151 -6.87 22.92 24.80
C GLU A 151 -7.58 24.03 25.60
N ASP A 152 -8.44 24.76 24.88
CA ASP A 152 -9.65 25.43 25.35
C ASP A 152 -9.58 26.24 26.68
N ASP A 153 -8.85 27.35 26.69
CA ASP A 153 -8.94 28.43 27.71
C ASP A 153 -10.32 29.17 27.68
N GLY A 154 -11.44 28.46 27.53
CA GLY A 154 -12.68 29.00 26.97
C GLY A 154 -14.02 28.51 27.54
N ALA A 155 -14.06 27.93 28.75
CA ALA A 155 -15.30 27.42 29.34
C ALA A 155 -15.43 27.59 30.88
N ASP A 156 -15.44 28.84 31.37
CA ASP A 156 -16.04 29.18 32.66
C ASP A 156 -17.58 29.12 32.58
N GLY A 157 -18.12 27.90 32.61
CA GLY A 157 -19.55 27.62 32.55
C GLY A 157 -19.95 26.30 33.21
N GLU A 158 -20.49 26.38 34.44
CA GLU A 158 -21.09 25.24 35.14
C GLU A 158 -22.33 24.70 34.39
N SER A 159 -22.32 23.43 33.95
CA SER A 159 -23.56 22.67 33.74
C SER A 159 -23.35 21.14 33.68
N ASP A 160 -24.18 20.46 34.47
CA ASP A 160 -24.53 19.03 34.58
C ASP A 160 -23.91 17.97 33.62
N ASP A 161 -23.14 17.08 34.24
CA ASP A 161 -23.44 15.64 34.36
C ASP A 161 -24.29 14.98 33.26
N PHE A 162 -23.65 14.59 32.14
CA PHE A 162 -23.59 13.22 31.60
C PHE A 162 -22.87 13.24 30.23
N SER A 163 -21.59 12.87 30.20
CA SER A 163 -20.84 12.66 28.96
C SER A 163 -20.08 11.35 28.99
N VAL A 164 -20.12 10.63 27.86
CA VAL A 164 -19.34 9.41 27.64
C VAL A 164 -17.90 9.82 27.32
N GLU A 165 -16.93 9.32 28.10
CA GLU A 165 -15.51 9.60 27.87
C GLU A 165 -14.99 8.83 26.65
N ASP A 166 -15.09 9.46 25.46
CA ASP A 166 -14.16 9.21 24.37
C ASP A 166 -12.84 9.95 24.72
N GLU A 167 -11.96 9.28 25.46
CA GLU A 167 -10.65 9.86 25.81
C GLU A 167 -9.82 10.08 24.51
N PRO A 168 -9.39 11.32 24.19
CA PRO A 168 -8.55 11.55 23.03
C PRO A 168 -7.17 10.93 23.25
N LEU A 169 -6.74 10.08 22.30
CA LEU A 169 -5.46 9.38 22.39
C LEU A 169 -4.30 10.38 22.59
N PRO A 170 -3.45 10.23 23.62
CA PRO A 170 -2.38 11.17 23.89
C PRO A 170 -1.34 11.19 22.75
N LEU A 171 -1.07 12.38 22.21
CA LEU A 171 -0.18 12.63 21.06
C LEU A 171 1.34 12.44 21.39
N GLN A 172 1.64 11.73 22.48
CA GLN A 172 2.91 11.86 23.20
C GLN A 172 4.08 11.08 22.60
N GLY A 173 3.84 10.28 21.56
CA GLY A 173 4.88 9.51 20.84
C GLY A 173 5.66 10.30 19.78
N TYR A 174 5.37 11.59 19.55
CA TYR A 174 5.80 12.31 18.34
C TYR A 174 7.12 13.11 18.48
N LEU A 175 7.66 13.26 19.69
CA LEU A 175 8.59 14.35 20.02
C LEU A 175 10.07 14.17 19.60
N GLU A 176 10.56 12.95 19.34
CA GLU A 176 12.00 12.73 19.10
C GLU A 176 12.49 12.98 17.65
N SER A 177 11.58 13.14 16.68
CA SER A 177 11.93 13.26 15.25
C SER A 177 12.16 14.70 14.74
N CYS A 178 11.94 15.72 15.58
CA CYS A 178 12.02 17.13 15.19
C CYS A 178 13.46 17.69 15.05
N LYS A 179 14.32 17.01 14.28
CA LYS A 179 15.59 17.59 13.82
C LYS A 179 15.32 18.71 12.81
N ARG A 180 15.41 19.96 13.30
CA ARG A 180 15.43 21.26 12.59
C ARG A 180 14.73 21.26 11.21
N PRO A 181 13.55 21.87 11.04
CA PRO A 181 12.98 22.08 9.71
C PRO A 181 13.97 22.86 8.82
N TYR A 182 14.45 22.20 7.76
CA TYR A 182 15.33 22.79 6.77
C TYR A 182 14.58 23.85 5.95
N PHE A 183 14.57 25.09 6.43
CA PHE A 183 14.13 26.24 5.65
C PHE A 183 15.22 26.64 4.63
N GLY A 184 15.47 25.76 3.66
CA GLY A 184 16.36 26.00 2.52
C GLY A 184 15.75 27.02 1.55
N GLY A 185 16.53 28.05 1.18
CA GLY A 185 16.07 29.25 0.50
C GLY A 185 15.19 29.06 -0.76
N GLY A 186 14.16 29.89 -0.87
CA GLY A 186 13.26 29.99 -2.03
C GLY A 186 11.79 29.93 -1.64
N GLU A 187 11.34 28.81 -1.07
CA GLU A 187 9.93 28.54 -0.76
C GLU A 187 9.45 29.02 0.62
N ALA A 188 10.32 29.70 1.39
CA ALA A 188 10.19 29.96 2.84
C ALA A 188 8.99 30.85 3.29
N ASN A 189 8.00 31.09 2.45
CA ASN A 189 6.79 31.85 2.76
C ASN A 189 5.46 31.11 2.45
N MET A 190 5.49 29.88 1.90
CA MET A 190 4.28 29.10 1.67
C MET A 190 3.96 28.20 2.86
N LEU A 191 2.77 28.34 3.44
CA LEU A 191 2.30 27.45 4.51
C LEU A 191 1.90 26.11 3.90
N VAL A 192 2.54 25.02 4.32
CA VAL A 192 2.26 23.66 3.85
C VAL A 192 1.88 22.77 5.03
N LEU A 193 0.63 22.32 5.06
CA LEU A 193 0.16 21.25 5.95
C LEU A 193 0.37 19.92 5.24
N ARG A 194 1.25 19.06 5.75
CA ARG A 194 1.50 17.72 5.19
C ARG A 194 0.73 16.65 5.96
N VAL A 195 -0.09 15.90 5.24
CA VAL A 195 -0.91 14.81 5.76
C VAL A 195 -0.48 13.50 5.11
N GLY A 196 -0.19 12.50 5.93
CA GLY A 196 0.19 11.17 5.47
C GLY A 196 -0.95 10.16 5.58
N CYS A 197 -1.12 9.32 4.57
CA CYS A 197 -2.06 8.20 4.57
C CYS A 197 -1.30 6.89 4.26
N SER A 198 -1.03 6.08 5.29
CA SER A 198 -0.38 4.78 5.15
C SER A 198 -1.39 3.63 5.18
N CYS A 199 -1.02 2.50 4.58
CA CYS A 199 -1.74 1.24 4.77
C CYS A 199 -0.77 0.08 4.50
N ALA A 200 -0.76 -0.92 5.38
CA ALA A 200 0.05 -2.13 5.18
C ALA A 200 -0.46 -2.98 4.00
N ASN A 201 -1.76 -3.28 4.00
CA ASN A 201 -2.34 -4.39 3.21
C ASN A 201 -3.18 -3.94 2.00
N GLY A 202 -2.93 -2.75 1.45
CA GLY A 202 -3.59 -2.30 0.22
C GLY A 202 -3.21 -0.89 -0.24
N CYS A 203 -2.65 -0.79 -1.45
CA CYS A 203 -2.44 0.50 -2.12
C CYS A 203 -3.76 1.25 -2.34
N TYR A 204 -4.82 0.54 -2.74
CA TYR A 204 -6.12 1.13 -3.03
C TYR A 204 -6.78 1.84 -1.82
N LYS A 205 -6.69 1.29 -0.60
CA LYS A 205 -7.25 1.94 0.61
C LYS A 205 -6.61 3.32 0.85
N ARG A 206 -5.28 3.41 0.81
CA ARG A 206 -4.55 4.68 1.03
C ARG A 206 -4.74 5.70 -0.09
N ILE A 207 -4.80 5.23 -1.35
CA ILE A 207 -5.05 6.10 -2.51
C ILE A 207 -6.50 6.64 -2.43
N ALA A 208 -7.47 5.79 -2.08
CA ALA A 208 -8.87 6.19 -1.95
C ALA A 208 -9.11 7.17 -0.82
N PHE A 209 -8.46 6.95 0.33
CA PHE A 209 -8.59 7.84 1.49
C PHE A 209 -8.00 9.22 1.18
N ALA A 210 -6.81 9.26 0.56
CA ALA A 210 -6.21 10.51 0.11
C ALA A 210 -7.07 11.22 -0.97
N ALA A 211 -7.65 10.47 -1.91
CA ALA A 211 -8.53 11.01 -2.96
C ALA A 211 -9.85 11.56 -2.40
N GLU A 212 -10.48 10.86 -1.44
CA GLU A 212 -11.69 11.33 -0.77
C GLU A 212 -11.42 12.58 0.07
N LEU A 213 -10.33 12.64 0.84
CA LEU A 213 -9.90 13.86 1.51
C LEU A 213 -9.66 14.99 0.51
N ALA A 214 -9.05 14.72 -0.66
CA ALA A 214 -8.82 15.73 -1.68
C ALA A 214 -10.10 16.27 -2.33
N ARG A 215 -11.22 15.52 -2.30
CA ARG A 215 -12.54 15.97 -2.76
C ARG A 215 -13.32 16.82 -1.75
N LYS A 216 -12.91 16.87 -0.47
CA LYS A 216 -13.59 17.66 0.56
C LYS A 216 -13.49 19.16 0.28
N GLN A 217 -14.49 19.92 0.74
CA GLN A 217 -14.47 21.38 0.68
C GLN A 217 -13.64 21.94 1.83
N TRP A 218 -12.42 22.37 1.52
CA TRP A 218 -11.47 22.94 2.48
C TRP A 218 -11.63 24.47 2.60
N PRO A 219 -11.18 25.09 3.72
CA PRO A 219 -11.27 26.54 3.91
C PRO A 219 -10.63 27.36 2.79
N GLU A 220 -11.19 28.55 2.51
CA GLU A 220 -10.70 29.44 1.46
C GLU A 220 -9.23 29.83 1.64
N GLY A 221 -8.54 30.06 0.52
CA GLY A 221 -7.10 30.37 0.50
C GLY A 221 -6.18 29.15 0.61
N TRP A 222 -6.72 27.95 0.85
CA TRP A 222 -5.98 26.69 0.77
C TRP A 222 -6.10 26.03 -0.59
N THR A 223 -5.04 25.36 -1.00
CA THR A 223 -4.94 24.59 -2.25
C THR A 223 -4.57 23.16 -1.93
N VAL A 224 -5.36 22.22 -2.42
CA VAL A 224 -5.07 20.80 -2.22
C VAL A 224 -4.06 20.33 -3.27
N ARG A 225 -3.05 19.60 -2.81
CA ARG A 225 -2.17 18.78 -3.64
C ARG A 225 -2.23 17.35 -3.14
N ILE A 226 -2.23 16.39 -4.05
CA ILE A 226 -2.24 14.96 -3.75
C ILE A 226 -1.04 14.29 -4.41
N GLU A 227 -0.31 13.48 -3.64
CA GLU A 227 0.86 12.72 -4.08
C GLU A 227 0.65 11.23 -3.75
N HIS A 228 0.70 10.37 -4.77
CA HIS A 228 0.57 8.92 -4.60
C HIS A 228 1.93 8.24 -4.78
N ARG A 229 2.63 8.00 -3.65
CA ARG A 229 3.92 7.30 -3.65
C ARG A 229 3.74 5.79 -3.84
N ASN A 230 4.63 5.23 -4.65
CA ASN A 230 4.67 3.81 -5.01
C ASN A 230 3.31 3.30 -5.54
N ALA A 231 2.58 4.19 -6.20
CA ALA A 231 1.39 3.88 -7.00
C ALA A 231 1.77 3.56 -8.46
N THR A 232 3.03 3.17 -8.71
CA THR A 232 3.39 2.44 -9.92
C THR A 232 2.42 1.28 -10.06
N PRO A 233 1.70 1.13 -11.20
CA PRO A 233 0.99 -0.10 -11.45
C PRO A 233 2.00 -1.23 -11.26
N ARG A 234 1.66 -2.21 -10.41
CA ARG A 234 2.35 -3.50 -10.51
C ARG A 234 2.19 -3.89 -11.97
N GLN A 235 3.31 -4.09 -12.66
CA GLN A 235 3.29 -4.54 -14.03
C GLN A 235 2.80 -5.98 -13.97
N GLU A 236 1.48 -6.14 -14.03
CA GLU A 236 0.83 -7.44 -14.08
C GLU A 236 1.33 -8.11 -15.35
N ASN A 237 2.28 -9.04 -15.19
CA ASN A 237 2.53 -10.05 -16.20
C ASN A 237 1.15 -10.66 -16.51
N PRO A 238 0.71 -10.68 -17.78
CA PRO A 238 -0.66 -11.05 -18.11
C PRO A 238 -0.87 -12.53 -17.82
N VAL A 239 -1.33 -12.84 -16.61
CA VAL A 239 -1.86 -14.15 -16.25
C VAL A 239 -3.06 -14.37 -17.19
N PRO A 240 -3.06 -15.42 -18.04
CA PRO A 240 -4.15 -15.62 -18.98
C PRO A 240 -5.44 -15.96 -18.24
N ILE A 241 -6.32 -14.95 -18.10
CA ILE A 241 -7.67 -15.12 -17.56
C ILE A 241 -8.47 -15.95 -18.56
N LEU A 242 -8.52 -17.26 -18.34
CA LEU A 242 -9.42 -18.17 -19.04
C LEU A 242 -10.86 -17.88 -18.62
N LEU A 243 -11.53 -17.02 -19.40
CA LEU A 243 -12.97 -16.74 -19.30
C LEU A 243 -13.81 -18.02 -19.53
N PRO A 244 -15.04 -18.08 -18.98
CA PRO A 244 -15.78 -19.32 -18.88
C PRO A 244 -16.27 -19.83 -20.24
N CYS A 245 -15.90 -21.06 -20.58
CA CYS A 245 -16.49 -21.77 -21.72
C CYS A 245 -17.95 -22.14 -21.40
N THR A 246 -18.90 -21.60 -22.17
CA THR A 246 -20.26 -22.12 -22.23
C THR A 246 -20.24 -23.51 -22.84
N PHE A 247 -20.75 -24.52 -22.12
CA PHE A 247 -20.78 -25.90 -22.60
C PHE A 247 -22.20 -26.33 -22.97
N SER A 248 -22.34 -26.90 -24.16
CA SER A 248 -23.50 -27.65 -24.61
C SER A 248 -23.07 -29.05 -25.05
N ASP A 249 -23.72 -30.06 -24.48
CA ASP A 249 -23.99 -31.39 -25.01
C ASP A 249 -22.87 -32.42 -25.29
N THR A 250 -22.76 -33.34 -24.32
CA THR A 250 -22.86 -34.81 -24.46
C THR A 250 -21.79 -35.70 -25.16
N ASN A 251 -21.37 -36.71 -24.36
CA ASN A 251 -21.31 -38.16 -24.65
C ASN A 251 -20.04 -38.89 -25.16
N ASN A 252 -19.80 -40.01 -24.46
CA ASN A 252 -19.22 -41.31 -24.86
C ASN A 252 -17.70 -41.52 -25.01
N CYS A 253 -17.15 -42.27 -24.02
CA CYS A 253 -16.26 -43.46 -24.12
C CYS A 253 -15.79 -43.80 -22.67
N LEU A 254 -16.39 -44.70 -21.89
CA LEU A 254 -16.48 -46.18 -21.94
C LEU A 254 -15.12 -46.94 -21.98
N GLY A 255 -14.86 -47.75 -20.94
CA GLY A 255 -13.67 -48.62 -20.79
C GLY A 255 -13.00 -48.57 -19.39
N SER A 256 -13.65 -48.83 -18.24
CA SER A 256 -13.76 -50.15 -17.56
C SER A 256 -12.44 -50.95 -17.45
N GLU A 257 -12.01 -51.52 -16.31
CA GLU A 257 -12.64 -51.85 -15.01
C GLU A 257 -11.52 -52.06 -13.92
N LEU A 258 -11.67 -52.31 -12.61
CA LEU A 258 -12.81 -52.74 -11.76
C LEU A 258 -12.81 -52.07 -10.35
N ARG A 259 -12.83 -52.84 -9.25
CA ARG A 259 -13.22 -52.52 -7.84
C ARG A 259 -12.50 -53.50 -6.87
N ILE A 260 -12.47 -53.39 -5.52
CA ILE A 260 -13.51 -53.16 -4.47
C ILE A 260 -12.80 -52.60 -3.20
N GLY A 261 -13.35 -51.74 -2.33
CA GLY A 261 -14.62 -51.00 -2.33
C GLY A 261 -14.98 -50.35 -0.97
N GLN A 262 -15.84 -49.32 -1.01
CA GLN A 262 -16.43 -48.52 0.11
C GLN A 262 -15.44 -47.65 0.93
N SER A 263 -15.70 -46.37 1.22
CA SER A 263 -16.95 -45.57 1.23
C SER A 263 -16.86 -44.25 0.41
N ASN A 264 -18.01 -43.60 0.16
CA ASN A 264 -18.14 -42.50 -0.79
C ASN A 264 -17.94 -41.09 -0.20
N ILE A 265 -16.86 -40.38 -0.54
CA ILE A 265 -16.89 -38.94 -0.91
C ILE A 265 -15.84 -38.70 -2.01
N ALA A 266 -16.26 -38.81 -3.28
CA ALA A 266 -15.43 -38.45 -4.43
C ALA A 266 -16.19 -37.45 -5.32
N GLN A 267 -16.41 -36.23 -4.81
CA GLN A 267 -16.75 -35.12 -5.68
C GLN A 267 -15.48 -34.64 -6.38
N GLN A 268 -15.57 -34.54 -7.71
CA GLN A 268 -14.47 -34.16 -8.59
C GLN A 268 -14.17 -32.66 -8.47
N THR A 269 -13.51 -32.27 -7.38
CA THR A 269 -13.05 -30.91 -7.14
C THR A 269 -11.97 -30.53 -8.15
N ARG A 270 -12.23 -29.49 -8.95
CA ARG A 270 -11.22 -28.90 -9.82
C ARG A 270 -10.23 -28.11 -8.96
N SER A 271 -9.10 -28.73 -8.63
CA SER A 271 -7.95 -28.02 -8.05
C SER A 271 -7.59 -26.83 -8.92
N LYS A 272 -7.34 -25.68 -8.28
CA LYS A 272 -6.73 -24.52 -8.94
C LYS A 272 -5.30 -24.39 -8.43
N PHE A 273 -4.39 -24.06 -9.35
CA PHE A 273 -3.02 -23.71 -9.02
C PHE A 273 -2.97 -22.23 -8.69
N GLN A 274 -2.23 -21.89 -7.63
CA GLN A 274 -1.88 -20.51 -7.32
C GLN A 274 -0.36 -20.40 -7.24
N GLU A 275 0.17 -19.46 -8.02
CA GLU A 275 1.59 -19.10 -8.06
C GLU A 275 1.85 -18.06 -6.97
N THR A 276 2.82 -18.34 -6.09
CA THR A 276 3.13 -17.49 -4.93
C THR A 276 4.64 -17.34 -4.76
N ASP A 277 5.09 -16.11 -4.48
CA ASP A 277 6.43 -15.80 -3.97
C ASP A 277 6.65 -16.55 -2.64
N THR A 278 7.81 -17.16 -2.47
CA THR A 278 8.12 -17.96 -1.27
C THR A 278 8.26 -17.15 0.01
N GLY A 279 8.41 -15.83 -0.09
CA GLY A 279 8.48 -14.89 1.02
C GLY A 279 7.14 -14.63 1.73
N PHE A 280 6.00 -14.94 1.12
CA PHE A 280 4.68 -14.78 1.76
C PHE A 280 4.55 -15.66 3.01
N TYR A 281 3.79 -15.19 4.00
CA TYR A 281 3.46 -16.02 5.17
C TYR A 281 2.30 -16.97 4.87
N VAL A 282 2.31 -18.18 5.44
CA VAL A 282 1.24 -19.18 5.28
C VAL A 282 -0.14 -18.59 5.63
N LEU A 283 -0.22 -17.77 6.69
CA LEU A 283 -1.44 -17.07 7.08
C LEU A 283 -1.96 -16.08 6.01
N GLU A 284 -1.06 -15.37 5.33
CA GLU A 284 -1.44 -14.40 4.30
C GLU A 284 -1.92 -15.11 3.03
N GLY A 285 -1.27 -16.21 2.67
CA GLY A 285 -1.69 -17.09 1.57
C GLY A 285 -3.09 -17.66 1.79
N ASP A 286 -3.37 -18.19 2.98
CA ASP A 286 -4.69 -18.75 3.32
C ASP A 286 -5.80 -17.69 3.27
N VAL A 287 -5.57 -16.49 3.81
CA VAL A 287 -6.51 -15.35 3.70
C VAL A 287 -6.75 -14.96 2.23
N MET A 288 -5.72 -14.97 1.38
CA MET A 288 -5.87 -14.71 -0.05
C MET A 288 -6.65 -15.80 -0.79
N MET A 289 -6.50 -17.07 -0.39
CA MET A 289 -7.28 -18.18 -0.92
C MET A 289 -8.76 -18.08 -0.48
N HIS A 290 -9.02 -17.78 0.79
CA HIS A 290 -10.37 -17.61 1.33
C HIS A 290 -11.15 -16.50 0.61
N ASP A 291 -10.50 -15.36 0.35
CA ASP A 291 -11.05 -14.27 -0.48
C ASP A 291 -11.44 -14.72 -1.91
N CYS A 292 -10.93 -15.86 -2.38
CA CYS A 292 -11.21 -16.46 -3.69
C CYS A 292 -12.15 -17.68 -3.63
N GLY A 293 -12.72 -18.01 -2.45
CA GLY A 293 -13.55 -19.19 -2.22
C GLY A 293 -12.76 -20.50 -2.21
N MET A 294 -11.46 -20.43 -1.90
CA MET A 294 -10.52 -21.55 -1.80
C MET A 294 -9.93 -21.60 -0.38
N ALA A 295 -9.27 -22.69 -0.03
CA ALA A 295 -8.49 -22.83 1.19
C ALA A 295 -7.25 -23.70 0.93
N LEU A 296 -6.24 -23.59 1.79
CA LEU A 296 -5.26 -24.66 1.93
C LEU A 296 -5.94 -25.85 2.64
N PRO A 297 -5.67 -27.12 2.24
CA PRO A 297 -6.19 -28.26 3.00
C PRO A 297 -5.45 -28.36 4.35
N VAL A 298 -6.21 -28.35 5.45
CA VAL A 298 -5.70 -28.27 6.83
C VAL A 298 -4.81 -29.44 7.24
N ASP A 299 -4.91 -30.58 6.54
CA ASP A 299 -3.99 -31.72 6.67
C ASP A 299 -2.51 -31.29 6.57
N TYR A 300 -2.24 -30.19 5.85
CA TYR A 300 -0.91 -29.69 5.56
C TYR A 300 -0.55 -28.38 6.28
N ILE A 301 -1.51 -27.73 6.96
CA ILE A 301 -1.31 -26.42 7.62
C ILE A 301 -0.78 -26.61 9.05
N PRO A 302 0.28 -25.89 9.46
CA PRO A 302 0.81 -25.97 10.82
C PRO A 302 -0.04 -25.11 11.77
N ILE A 303 0.09 -25.33 13.08
CA ILE A 303 -0.46 -24.39 14.08
C ILE A 303 0.15 -22.99 13.90
N TYR A 304 1.46 -22.96 13.65
CA TYR A 304 2.23 -21.73 13.60
C TYR A 304 2.32 -21.22 12.15
N THR A 305 1.32 -20.45 11.75
CA THR A 305 1.14 -19.93 10.38
C THR A 305 1.98 -18.68 10.06
N ARG A 306 2.81 -18.22 11.00
CA ARG A 306 3.79 -17.11 10.82
C ARG A 306 5.14 -17.59 10.28
N LEU A 307 5.15 -18.67 9.51
CA LEU A 307 6.29 -19.10 8.71
C LEU A 307 6.09 -18.62 7.27
N SER A 308 7.18 -18.29 6.57
CA SER A 308 7.11 -18.11 5.13
C SER A 308 6.78 -19.44 4.46
N VAL A 309 6.04 -19.41 3.36
CA VAL A 309 5.61 -20.63 2.67
C VAL A 309 6.83 -21.42 2.15
N GLY A 310 7.86 -20.72 1.65
CA GLY A 310 9.14 -21.34 1.29
C GLY A 310 9.87 -21.98 2.47
N GLY A 311 9.97 -21.28 3.59
CA GLY A 311 10.59 -21.82 4.80
C GLY A 311 9.86 -23.07 5.30
N PHE A 312 8.53 -23.02 5.35
CA PHE A 312 7.69 -24.11 5.80
C PHE A 312 7.81 -25.36 4.92
N PHE A 313 7.86 -25.19 3.60
CA PHE A 313 8.15 -26.25 2.63
C PHE A 313 9.54 -26.88 2.86
N LEU A 314 10.60 -26.05 2.92
CA LEU A 314 11.99 -26.52 2.98
C LEU A 314 12.35 -27.23 4.29
N VAL A 315 11.70 -26.89 5.42
CA VAL A 315 11.88 -27.63 6.69
C VAL A 315 11.06 -28.91 6.79
N GLY A 316 10.28 -29.26 5.75
CA GLY A 316 9.39 -30.42 5.77
C GLY A 316 8.23 -30.26 6.76
N GLY A 317 7.77 -29.03 6.95
CA GLY A 317 6.67 -28.72 7.84
C GLY A 317 5.37 -29.41 7.44
N HIS A 318 4.53 -29.72 8.42
CA HIS A 318 3.35 -30.57 8.23
C HIS A 318 2.17 -30.17 9.11
N GLY A 319 0.96 -30.56 8.71
CA GLY A 319 -0.24 -30.50 9.54
C GLY A 319 -0.42 -31.73 10.43
N SER A 320 -1.66 -32.09 10.77
CA SER A 320 -1.97 -33.16 11.73
C SER A 320 -3.20 -33.97 11.31
N SER A 321 -2.97 -34.98 10.47
CA SER A 321 -3.99 -35.88 9.89
C SER A 321 -3.63 -37.33 10.22
N THR A 322 -4.65 -38.17 10.36
CA THR A 322 -4.52 -39.64 10.56
C THR A 322 -4.74 -40.42 9.27
N GLU A 323 -5.29 -39.78 8.23
CA GLU A 323 -5.75 -40.42 7.00
C GLU A 323 -4.77 -40.26 5.83
N VAL A 324 -4.05 -39.13 5.75
CA VAL A 324 -3.18 -38.79 4.61
C VAL A 324 -1.80 -38.25 5.05
N PRO A 325 -0.75 -38.40 4.22
CA PRO A 325 0.56 -37.82 4.49
C PRO A 325 0.53 -36.29 4.55
N THR A 326 0.93 -35.70 5.67
CA THR A 326 0.69 -34.27 6.01
C THR A 326 1.80 -33.28 5.66
N ALA A 327 2.92 -33.73 5.08
CA ALA A 327 4.02 -32.84 4.73
C ALA A 327 3.60 -31.84 3.65
N PHE A 328 3.78 -30.54 3.92
CA PHE A 328 3.28 -29.45 3.08
C PHE A 328 3.78 -29.51 1.63
N GLY A 329 4.98 -30.05 1.41
CA GLY A 329 5.51 -30.26 0.06
C GLY A 329 4.69 -31.19 -0.83
N HIS A 330 3.78 -32.00 -0.29
CA HIS A 330 2.83 -32.77 -1.11
C HIS A 330 1.76 -31.89 -1.78
N LEU A 331 1.56 -30.64 -1.32
CA LEU A 331 0.74 -29.65 -2.03
C LEU A 331 1.52 -28.88 -3.09
N VAL A 332 2.86 -28.93 -3.07
CA VAL A 332 3.71 -28.17 -3.98
C VAL A 332 3.87 -28.96 -5.27
N THR A 333 3.38 -28.38 -6.36
CA THR A 333 3.31 -29.00 -7.70
C THR A 333 4.33 -28.46 -8.68
N ARG A 334 4.98 -27.34 -8.34
CA ARG A 334 6.15 -26.82 -9.04
C ARG A 334 6.90 -25.87 -8.11
N VAL A 335 8.23 -25.83 -8.23
CA VAL A 335 9.07 -24.77 -7.67
C VAL A 335 9.93 -24.13 -8.75
N THR A 336 10.14 -22.82 -8.63
CA THR A 336 11.22 -22.08 -9.29
C THR A 336 12.30 -21.82 -8.24
N TYR A 337 13.56 -22.11 -8.53
CA TYR A 337 14.68 -21.95 -7.58
C TYR A 337 15.97 -21.47 -8.24
N ILE A 338 16.86 -20.92 -7.42
CA ILE A 338 18.24 -20.57 -7.78
C ILE A 338 19.17 -21.65 -7.21
N ASP A 339 19.94 -22.32 -8.08
CA ASP A 339 20.86 -23.39 -7.70
C ASP A 339 22.19 -22.87 -7.12
N GLY A 340 23.08 -23.78 -6.72
CA GLY A 340 24.41 -23.44 -6.18
C GLY A 340 25.37 -22.75 -7.17
N ASN A 341 25.04 -22.70 -8.47
CA ASN A 341 25.78 -21.97 -9.50
C ASN A 341 25.16 -20.59 -9.80
N GLY A 342 24.01 -20.26 -9.21
CA GLY A 342 23.24 -19.06 -9.49
C GLY A 342 22.31 -19.18 -10.71
N GLU A 343 22.07 -20.39 -11.22
CA GLU A 343 21.15 -20.63 -12.33
C GLU A 343 19.70 -20.75 -11.83
N ILE A 344 18.77 -20.12 -12.54
CA ILE A 344 17.32 -20.30 -12.30
C ILE A 344 16.89 -21.62 -12.93
N ARG A 345 16.16 -22.44 -12.16
CA ARG A 345 15.65 -23.77 -12.56
C ARG A 345 14.22 -23.97 -12.07
N GLU A 346 13.50 -24.86 -12.74
CA GLU A 346 12.14 -25.27 -12.40
C GLU A 346 12.08 -26.79 -12.14
N GLU A 347 11.19 -27.22 -11.25
CA GLU A 347 10.96 -28.65 -10.96
C GLU A 347 9.48 -28.93 -10.64
N ASP A 348 8.85 -29.81 -11.45
CA ASP A 348 7.41 -30.13 -11.41
C ASP A 348 6.99 -31.18 -10.36
N LYS A 349 7.95 -31.75 -9.60
CA LYS A 349 7.67 -32.73 -8.52
C LYS A 349 8.68 -32.62 -7.37
N PRO A 350 8.71 -31.49 -6.65
CA PRO A 350 9.77 -31.19 -5.70
C PRO A 350 9.57 -31.87 -4.34
N THR A 351 9.13 -33.13 -4.31
CA THR A 351 9.01 -33.91 -3.07
C THR A 351 10.37 -34.17 -2.44
N ASP A 352 11.43 -34.23 -3.23
CA ASP A 352 12.81 -34.44 -2.76
C ASP A 352 13.40 -33.18 -2.09
N TRP A 353 12.72 -32.04 -2.19
CA TRP A 353 13.07 -30.80 -1.48
C TRP A 353 12.51 -30.75 -0.05
N ILE A 354 11.59 -31.64 0.32
CA ILE A 354 10.97 -31.70 1.65
C ILE A 354 12.05 -32.03 2.69
N GLY A 355 12.29 -31.10 3.61
CA GLY A 355 13.35 -31.26 4.62
C GLY A 355 14.77 -30.95 4.10
N SER A 356 14.92 -30.42 2.88
CA SER A 356 16.23 -30.00 2.34
C SER A 356 16.86 -28.82 3.09
N MET A 357 16.09 -28.08 3.90
CA MET A 357 16.52 -26.89 4.65
C MET A 357 17.20 -25.81 3.78
N GLY A 358 16.87 -25.76 2.48
CA GLY A 358 17.48 -24.83 1.52
C GLY A 358 18.84 -25.27 0.96
N MET A 359 19.32 -26.48 1.29
CA MET A 359 20.61 -26.99 0.81
C MET A 359 20.65 -27.30 -0.69
N LEU A 360 19.49 -27.46 -1.34
CA LEU A 360 19.37 -27.70 -2.79
C LEU A 360 19.32 -26.40 -3.62
N GLY A 361 19.05 -25.26 -2.97
CA GLY A 361 18.92 -23.96 -3.62
C GLY A 361 17.96 -23.02 -2.89
N VAL A 362 17.86 -21.79 -3.39
CA VAL A 362 16.91 -20.78 -2.89
C VAL A 362 15.65 -20.83 -3.73
N VAL A 363 14.55 -21.34 -3.18
CA VAL A 363 13.24 -21.35 -3.86
C VAL A 363 12.69 -19.93 -3.90
N THR A 364 12.40 -19.41 -5.09
CA THR A 364 11.89 -18.05 -5.32
C THR A 364 10.38 -18.02 -5.55
N GLU A 365 9.83 -19.05 -6.19
CA GLU A 365 8.39 -19.16 -6.51
C GLU A 365 7.92 -20.60 -6.32
N MET A 366 6.63 -20.79 -6.04
CA MET A 366 6.02 -22.12 -6.04
C MET A 366 4.55 -22.13 -6.46
N ASN A 367 4.11 -23.27 -7.01
CA ASN A 367 2.71 -23.55 -7.33
C ASN A 367 2.12 -24.52 -6.30
N ILE A 368 1.04 -24.11 -5.64
CA ILE A 368 0.42 -24.87 -4.54
C ILE A 368 -1.00 -25.31 -4.94
N ILE A 369 -1.38 -26.52 -4.56
CA ILE A 369 -2.75 -27.02 -4.68
C ILE A 369 -3.65 -26.34 -3.64
N ALA A 370 -4.64 -25.60 -4.11
CA ALA A 370 -5.75 -25.11 -3.29
C ALA A 370 -7.02 -25.95 -3.51
N VAL A 371 -7.80 -26.15 -2.44
CA VAL A 371 -9.13 -26.80 -2.46
C VAL A 371 -10.23 -25.76 -2.30
N PRO A 372 -11.50 -26.05 -2.64
CA PRO A 372 -12.62 -25.16 -2.31
C PRO A 372 -12.71 -24.91 -0.80
N ASP A 373 -13.09 -23.69 -0.40
CA ASP A 373 -13.22 -23.31 1.01
C ASP A 373 -14.24 -24.18 1.77
N TYR A 374 -13.94 -24.50 3.03
CA TYR A 374 -14.70 -25.45 3.84
C TYR A 374 -14.61 -25.13 5.33
N LYS A 375 -15.63 -25.56 6.09
CA LYS A 375 -15.71 -25.29 7.54
C LYS A 375 -15.18 -26.46 8.35
N LEU A 376 -14.22 -26.17 9.21
CA LEU A 376 -13.70 -27.11 10.21
C LEU A 376 -14.44 -26.97 11.54
N ASN A 377 -14.76 -28.11 12.15
CA ASN A 377 -15.25 -28.17 13.52
C ASN A 377 -14.09 -28.64 14.41
N THR A 378 -13.67 -27.79 15.34
CA THR A 378 -12.59 -28.09 16.28
C THR A 378 -13.17 -28.31 17.67
N THR A 379 -13.01 -29.51 18.22
CA THR A 379 -13.30 -29.82 19.61
C THR A 379 -12.01 -29.88 20.42
N THR A 380 -12.09 -29.49 21.69
CA THR A 380 -10.97 -29.57 22.64
C THR A 380 -11.50 -30.13 23.95
N SER A 381 -10.95 -31.26 24.40
CA SER A 381 -11.12 -31.76 25.76
C SER A 381 -9.80 -31.66 26.53
N LYS A 382 -9.90 -31.58 27.86
CA LYS A 382 -8.77 -31.74 28.77
C LYS A 382 -9.14 -32.84 29.75
N GLU A 383 -8.30 -33.86 29.83
CA GLU A 383 -8.61 -35.08 30.57
C GLU A 383 -7.38 -35.61 31.30
N SER A 384 -7.52 -36.71 32.05
CA SER A 384 -6.38 -37.40 32.65
C SER A 384 -5.67 -38.26 31.61
N ASP A 385 -4.35 -38.37 31.77
CA ASP A 385 -3.43 -39.30 31.13
C ASP A 385 -3.56 -40.76 31.63
N ARG A 386 -4.38 -41.00 32.66
CA ARG A 386 -4.83 -42.36 32.99
C ARG A 386 -5.60 -42.92 31.80
N ASP A 387 -5.15 -44.06 31.31
CA ASP A 387 -5.63 -44.75 30.10
C ASP A 387 -5.35 -44.00 28.78
N LEU A 388 -4.24 -43.24 28.72
CA LEU A 388 -3.83 -42.47 27.51
C LEU A 388 -3.84 -43.33 26.23
N ASP A 389 -3.26 -44.53 26.24
CA ASP A 389 -3.21 -45.41 25.05
C ASP A 389 -4.60 -45.74 24.49
N THR A 390 -5.56 -46.07 25.37
CA THR A 390 -6.95 -46.38 25.00
C THR A 390 -7.64 -45.15 24.41
N ARG A 391 -7.37 -43.97 24.97
CA ARG A 391 -7.95 -42.69 24.53
C ARG A 391 -7.35 -42.22 23.21
N LEU A 392 -6.03 -42.32 23.04
CA LEU A 392 -5.34 -42.10 21.77
C LEU A 392 -5.93 -43.00 20.68
N SER A 393 -6.03 -44.30 20.93
CA SER A 393 -6.63 -45.26 19.99
C SER A 393 -8.07 -44.90 19.62
N THR A 394 -8.85 -44.43 20.60
CA THR A 394 -10.25 -44.00 20.38
C THR A 394 -10.32 -42.71 19.56
N LEU A 395 -9.49 -41.72 19.88
CA LEU A 395 -9.46 -40.42 19.22
C LEU A 395 -9.02 -40.56 17.75
N LEU A 396 -7.91 -41.28 17.51
CA LEU A 396 -7.38 -41.55 16.17
C LEU A 396 -8.37 -42.35 15.28
N ALA A 397 -9.23 -43.17 15.89
CA ALA A 397 -10.27 -43.92 15.19
C ALA A 397 -11.57 -43.12 14.96
N GLN A 398 -11.76 -41.98 15.64
CA GLN A 398 -12.97 -41.15 15.57
C GLN A 398 -12.76 -39.84 14.81
N THR A 399 -11.52 -39.38 14.63
CA THR A 399 -11.22 -38.12 13.97
C THR A 399 -10.10 -38.26 12.92
N ALA A 400 -10.36 -37.68 11.73
CA ALA A 400 -9.34 -37.50 10.69
C ALA A 400 -8.20 -36.58 11.15
N PHE A 401 -8.47 -35.70 12.13
CA PHE A 401 -7.54 -34.73 12.68
C PHE A 401 -7.43 -34.90 14.19
N SER A 402 -6.22 -35.15 14.68
CA SER A 402 -5.93 -35.33 16.10
C SER A 402 -4.68 -34.54 16.48
N ARG A 403 -4.72 -33.84 17.63
CA ARG A 403 -3.52 -33.30 18.26
C ARG A 403 -3.61 -33.46 19.77
N ILE A 404 -2.58 -34.08 20.34
CA ILE A 404 -2.46 -34.26 21.77
C ILE A 404 -1.35 -33.35 22.29
N MET A 405 -1.64 -32.65 23.38
CA MET A 405 -0.68 -31.92 24.19
C MET A 405 -0.76 -32.56 25.57
N TRP A 406 0.32 -33.22 25.99
CA TRP A 406 0.44 -33.92 27.28
C TRP A 406 1.18 -33.03 28.28
#